data_AF-A0A7C2W162-F1
#
_entry.id   AF-A0A7C2W162-F1
#
_cell.length_a   1.000
_cell.length_b   1.000
_cell.length_c   1.000
_cell.angle_alpha   90.00
_cell.angle_beta   90.00
_cell.angle_gamma   90.00
#
_symmetry.space_group_name_H-M   'P 1'
#
loop_
_entity.id
_entity.type
_entity.pdbx_description
1 polymer ?
#
loop_
_entity_poly.entity_id
_entity_poly.type
_entity_poly.pdbx_seq_one_letter_code
_entity_poly.pdbx_strand_id
1 'polypeptide(L)'
;MRPKDKARMILERVKGNAILVLEERLKPEEQAELIKETMMEIDCERFCGIEVVTFNEERRKGKITVVAPSNVVEVARQGDLISLMLGGCLGGV
;
A
#
# COMPACT_ATOMS: atom_id res chain seq x y z
N MET A 1 0.16 14.57 12.17
CA MET A 1 1.50 14.06 11.82
C MET A 1 1.98 14.78 10.56
N ARG A 2 3.29 15.03 10.38
CA ARG A 2 3.80 15.65 9.14
C ARG A 2 3.78 14.62 8.01
N PRO A 3 3.57 15.03 6.74
CA PRO A 3 3.53 14.10 5.59
C PRO A 3 4.75 13.17 5.51
N LYS A 4 5.95 13.72 5.72
CA LYS A 4 7.22 12.97 5.68
C LYS A 4 7.33 11.89 6.74
N ASP A 5 6.91 12.18 7.96
CA ASP A 5 6.92 11.20 9.04
C ASP A 5 5.91 10.07 8.74
N LYS A 6 4.74 10.40 8.18
CA LYS A 6 3.74 9.41 7.74
C LYS A 6 4.31 8.48 6.67
N ALA A 7 4.93 9.05 5.65
CA ALA A 7 5.52 8.32 4.54
C ALA A 7 6.58 7.31 5.03
N ARG A 8 7.51 7.75 5.87
CA ARG A 8 8.55 6.88 6.44
C ARG A 8 7.95 5.76 7.29
N MET A 9 7.00 6.10 8.15
CA MET A 9 6.30 5.12 8.98
C MET A 9 5.55 4.06 8.14
N ILE A 10 4.95 4.46 7.02
CA ILE A 10 4.31 3.54 6.07
C ILE A 10 5.37 2.62 5.43
N LEU A 11 6.44 3.20 4.90
CA LEU A 11 7.51 2.47 4.22
C LEU A 11 8.22 1.47 5.12
N GLU A 12 8.54 1.85 6.36
CA GLU A 12 9.14 0.94 7.34
C GLU A 12 8.28 -0.30 7.58
N ARG A 13 6.96 -0.13 7.72
CA ARG A 13 6.05 -1.26 7.92
C ARG A 13 5.92 -2.12 6.67
N VAL A 14 5.75 -1.50 5.50
CA VAL A 14 5.57 -2.24 4.24
C VAL A 14 6.83 -3.03 3.87
N LYS A 15 8.03 -2.48 4.09
CA LYS A 15 9.29 -3.21 3.97
C LYS A 15 9.40 -4.43 4.90
N GLY A 16 8.69 -4.40 6.03
CA GLY A 16 8.52 -5.54 6.92
C GLY A 16 7.44 -6.54 6.49
N ASN A 17 7.03 -6.53 5.21
CA ASN A 17 5.93 -7.33 4.65
C ASN A 17 4.55 -7.05 5.27
N ALA A 18 4.33 -5.87 5.85
CA ALA A 18 3.02 -5.50 6.37
C ALA A 18 2.10 -4.98 5.25
N ILE A 19 0.85 -5.43 5.25
CA ILE A 19 -0.25 -4.77 4.55
C ILE A 19 -0.85 -3.75 5.52
N LEU A 20 -0.91 -2.49 5.10
CA LEU A 20 -1.52 -1.42 5.87
C LEU A 20 -2.90 -1.09 5.34
N VAL A 21 -3.84 -0.91 6.25
CA VAL A 21 -5.19 -0.42 5.97
C VAL A 21 -5.38 0.91 6.67
N LEU A 22 -5.61 1.96 5.89
CA LEU A 22 -5.89 3.30 6.36
C LEU A 22 -7.41 3.52 6.29
N GLU A 23 -7.98 4.05 7.37
CA GLU A 23 -9.42 4.36 7.46
C GLU A 23 -9.81 5.63 6.67
N GLU A 24 -8.83 6.31 6.10
CA GLU A 24 -8.97 7.48 5.26
C GLU A 24 -8.03 7.42 4.06
N ARG A 25 -8.33 8.20 3.02
CA ARG A 25 -7.41 8.40 1.90
C ARG A 25 -6.18 9.19 2.33
N LEU A 26 -5.05 8.92 1.70
CA LEU A 26 -3.90 9.82 1.78
C LEU A 26 -4.28 11.19 1.21
N LYS A 27 -3.89 12.26 1.90
CA LYS A 27 -4.00 13.61 1.36
C LYS A 27 -3.02 13.79 0.20
N PRO A 28 -3.26 14.70 -0.75
CA PRO A 28 -2.35 14.91 -1.89
C PRO A 28 -0.89 15.12 -1.47
N GLU A 29 -0.65 15.86 -0.40
CA GLU A 29 0.69 16.15 0.13
C GLU A 29 1.32 14.91 0.78
N GLU A 30 0.52 14.07 1.44
CA GLU A 30 0.97 12.79 2.00
C GLU A 30 1.30 11.79 0.90
N GLN A 31 0.48 11.73 -0.15
CA GLN A 31 0.71 10.87 -1.29
C GLN A 31 1.96 11.29 -2.08
N ALA A 32 2.16 12.59 -2.29
CA ALA A 32 3.37 13.10 -2.95
C ALA A 32 4.64 12.76 -2.16
N GLU A 33 4.62 12.94 -0.84
CA GLU A 33 5.78 12.61 0.00
C GLU A 33 6.00 11.10 0.09
N LEU A 34 4.93 10.29 0.10
CA LEU A 34 5.04 8.83 0.04
C LEU A 34 5.68 8.37 -1.26
N ILE A 35 5.27 8.90 -2.42
CA ILE A 35 5.89 8.60 -3.72
C ILE A 35 7.37 8.95 -3.68
N LYS A 36 7.71 10.15 -3.22
CA LYS A 36 9.09 10.64 -3.14
C LYS A 36 9.98 9.76 -2.25
N GLU A 37 9.55 9.49 -1.01
CA GLU A 37 10.34 8.64 -0.10
C GLU A 37 10.41 7.19 -0.62
N THR A 38 9.36 6.69 -1.30
CA THR A 38 9.42 5.37 -1.97
C THR A 38 10.51 5.34 -3.03
N MET A 39 10.55 6.34 -3.92
CA MET A 39 11.55 6.41 -4.99
C MET A 39 13.00 6.46 -4.47
N MET A 40 13.21 7.05 -3.29
CA MET A 40 14.54 7.08 -2.65
C MET A 40 14.94 5.73 -2.05
N GLU A 41 13.98 4.84 -1.82
CA GLU A 41 14.15 3.60 -1.08
C GLU A 41 14.01 2.34 -1.94
N ILE A 42 13.55 2.48 -3.20
CA ILE A 42 13.44 1.36 -4.15
C ILE A 42 14.82 0.75 -4.39
N ASP A 43 14.88 -0.56 -4.24
CA ASP A 43 16.02 -1.42 -4.52
C ASP A 43 15.48 -2.63 -5.29
N CYS A 44 15.93 -2.83 -6.53
CA CYS A 44 15.42 -3.86 -7.43
C CYS A 44 15.59 -5.30 -6.89
N GLU A 45 16.44 -5.53 -5.88
CA GLU A 45 16.61 -6.83 -5.24
C GLU A 45 15.81 -6.97 -3.94
N ARG A 46 15.70 -5.88 -3.17
CA ARG A 46 15.18 -5.95 -1.78
C ARG A 46 13.82 -5.31 -1.59
N PHE A 47 13.47 -4.30 -2.38
CA PHE A 47 12.24 -3.54 -2.23
C PHE A 47 11.84 -2.87 -3.56
N CYS A 48 10.95 -3.51 -4.31
CA CYS A 48 10.50 -3.00 -5.60
C CYS A 48 9.49 -1.84 -5.50
N GLY A 49 9.12 -1.42 -4.28
CA GLY A 49 8.19 -0.33 -4.03
C GLY A 49 6.90 -0.77 -3.35
N ILE A 50 5.85 0.03 -3.54
CA ILE A 50 4.54 -0.15 -2.89
C ILE A 50 3.40 -0.10 -3.91
N GLU A 51 2.33 -0.83 -3.60
CA GLU A 51 1.01 -0.72 -4.21
C GLU A 51 0.14 0.16 -3.29
N VAL A 52 -0.60 1.12 -3.85
CA VAL A 52 -1.57 1.94 -3.11
C VAL A 52 -2.93 1.82 -3.79
N VAL A 53 -3.90 1.23 -3.09
CA VAL A 53 -5.26 1.05 -3.61
C VAL A 53 -6.26 1.76 -2.71
N THR A 54 -7.07 2.65 -3.29
CA THR A 54 -8.10 3.38 -2.55
C THR A 54 -9.48 2.95 -2.99
N PHE A 55 -10.28 2.49 -2.03
CA PHE A 55 -11.66 2.08 -2.24
C PHE A 55 -12.60 3.20 -1.76
N ASN A 56 -13.39 3.71 -2.69
CA ASN A 56 -14.44 4.67 -2.42
C ASN A 56 -15.79 4.02 -2.75
N GLU A 57 -16.54 3.62 -1.73
CA GLU A 57 -17.94 3.24 -1.92
C GLU A 57 -18.84 4.42 -1.56
N GLU A 58 -19.53 5.00 -2.54
CA GLU A 58 -20.47 6.11 -2.31
C GLU A 58 -21.56 5.78 -1.25
N ARG A 59 -21.81 4.48 -1.01
CA ARG A 59 -22.76 3.99 0.01
C ARG A 59 -22.17 3.88 1.42
N ARG A 60 -20.84 3.82 1.57
CA ARG A 60 -20.15 3.75 2.87
C ARG A 60 -19.46 5.09 3.11
N LYS A 61 -19.73 5.74 4.24
CA LYS A 61 -19.08 7.03 4.59
C LYS A 61 -17.55 6.95 4.75
N GLY A 62 -16.96 5.76 4.72
CA GLY A 62 -15.52 5.54 4.91
C GLY A 62 -14.79 5.31 3.59
N LYS A 63 -13.62 5.95 3.46
CA LYS A 63 -12.69 5.74 2.34
C LYS A 63 -11.53 4.93 2.87
N ILE A 64 -11.36 3.70 2.39
CA ILE A 64 -10.27 2.84 2.84
C ILE A 64 -9.13 2.93 1.83
N THR A 65 -7.91 3.14 2.30
CA THR A 65 -6.70 3.03 1.47
C THR A 65 -5.85 1.88 1.97
N VAL A 66 -5.54 0.95 1.08
CA VAL A 66 -4.62 -0.16 1.32
C VAL A 66 -3.26 0.19 0.77
N VAL A 67 -2.20 -0.05 1.54
CA VAL A 67 -0.81 0.08 1.11
C VAL A 67 -0.08 -1.23 1.37
N ALA A 68 0.58 -1.78 0.35
CA ALA A 68 1.25 -3.07 0.44
C ALA A 68 2.53 -3.13 -0.43
N PRO A 69 3.39 -4.15 -0.29
CA PRO A 69 4.55 -4.32 -1.16
C PRO A 69 4.14 -4.57 -2.63
N SER A 70 4.78 -3.90 -3.59
CA SER A 70 4.41 -3.96 -5.03
C SER A 70 4.65 -5.31 -5.71
N ASN A 71 5.37 -6.21 -5.08
CA ASN A 71 5.75 -7.52 -5.62
C ASN A 71 4.92 -8.68 -5.06
N VAL A 72 3.97 -8.40 -4.16
CA VAL A 72 3.27 -9.46 -3.42
C VAL A 72 1.76 -9.31 -3.50
N VAL A 73 1.14 -8.25 -4.04
CA VAL A 73 -0.32 -8.08 -3.86
C VAL A 73 -1.10 -8.04 -5.16
N GLU A 74 -2.00 -9.02 -5.34
CA GLU A 74 -3.09 -8.94 -6.31
C GLU A 74 -4.38 -8.52 -5.63
N VAL A 75 -5.11 -7.59 -6.26
CA VAL A 75 -6.37 -7.06 -5.72
C VAL A 75 -7.54 -7.49 -6.59
N ALA A 76 -8.51 -8.19 -6.00
CA ALA A 76 -9.75 -8.58 -6.66
C ALA A 76 -10.96 -7.97 -5.94
N ARG A 77 -11.98 -7.56 -6.71
CA ARG A 77 -13.23 -7.02 -6.18
C ARG A 77 -14.41 -7.79 -6.74
N GLN A 78 -15.26 -8.30 -5.85
CA GLN A 78 -16.48 -9.03 -6.20
C GLN A 78 -17.63 -8.54 -5.32
N GLY A 79 -18.51 -7.69 -5.87
CA GLY A 79 -19.59 -7.07 -5.11
C GLY A 79 -19.07 -6.12 -4.02
N ASP A 80 -19.39 -6.44 -2.77
CA ASP A 80 -18.95 -5.75 -1.55
C ASP A 80 -17.67 -6.37 -0.93
N LEU A 81 -17.15 -7.46 -1.52
CA LEU A 81 -15.93 -8.13 -1.09
C LEU A 81 -14.71 -7.58 -1.84
N ILE A 82 -13.69 -7.21 -1.08
CA ILE A 82 -12.34 -6.87 -1.57
C ILE A 82 -11.39 -7.95 -1.06
N SER A 83 -10.70 -8.63 -1.97
CA SER A 83 -9.69 -9.62 -1.65
C SER A 83 -8.31 -9.08 -2.01
N LEU A 84 -7.39 -9.21 -1.06
CA LEU A 84 -5.96 -8.92 -1.21
C LEU A 84 -5.25 -10.26 -1.16
N MET A 85 -4.72 -10.70 -2.28
CA MET A 85 -4.01 -11.97 -2.39
C MET A 85 -2.52 -11.71 -2.37
N LEU A 86 -1.82 -12.39 -1.45
CA LEU A 86 -0.38 -12.34 -1.40
C LEU A 86 0.19 -13.31 -2.46
N GLY A 87 0.64 -12.76 -3.59
CA GLY A 87 1.43 -13.45 -4.61
C GLY A 87 2.75 -13.93 -4.01
N GLY A 88 2.77 -15.17 -3.53
CA GLY A 88 4.02 -15.88 -3.26
C GLY A 88 4.65 -16.29 -4.59
N CYS A 89 5.96 -16.11 -4.74
CA CYS A 89 6.71 -17.10 -5.48
C CYS A 89 6.41 -18.45 -4.81
N LEU A 90 5.56 -19.27 -5.43
CA LEU A 90 5.61 -20.70 -5.22
C LEU A 90 6.99 -21.11 -5.71
N GLY A 91 7.98 -21.05 -4.81
CA GLY A 91 9.25 -21.72 -4.98
C GLY A 91 8.92 -23.18 -5.16
N GLY A 92 8.96 -23.63 -6.42
CA GLY A 92 9.01 -25.04 -6.75
C GLY A 92 10.15 -25.67 -5.95
N VAL A 93 9.79 -26.77 -5.28
CA VAL A 93 10.71 -27.78 -4.79
C VAL A 93 11.66 -28.27 -5.88
#